data_AF-F5NUA9-F1
#
_entry.id   AF-F5NUA9-F1
#
_cell.length_a   1.000
_cell.length_b   1.000
_cell.length_c   1.000
_cell.angle_alpha   90.00
_cell.angle_beta   90.00
_cell.angle_gamma   90.00
#
_symmetry.space_group_name_H-M   'P 1'
#
loop_
_entity.id
_entity.type
_entity.pdbx_description
1 polymer ?
#
loop_
_entity_poly.entity_id
_entity_poly.type
_entity_poly.pdbx_seq_one_letter_code
_entity_poly.pdbx_strand_id
1 'polypeptide(L)'
;MLSAFTPRPLKRLFTANQCWTSFMDAGGLRDIEVEAVTKMLACGTRILGVKEYNCDKPDCPHVRYVTNSCGSRACPSCGKKATDLWIATQLNRLPDCDWVHLVFTLPDTLWPVFESNRWLLNDVCRLAVENLLYAARKRGQEPGIFCAIHTYGRRLNWHPHVHVCNLWRSE
;
A
#
# COMPACT_ATOMS: atom_id res chain seq x y z
N MET A 1 -23.77 -13.59 21.89
CA MET A 1 -23.94 -13.39 20.44
C MET A 1 -22.59 -13.00 19.86
N LEU A 2 -22.01 -13.82 18.97
CA LEU A 2 -20.90 -13.37 18.14
C LEU A 2 -21.41 -12.14 17.37
N SER A 3 -20.75 -10.99 17.50
CA SER A 3 -21.11 -9.79 16.73
C SER A 3 -21.20 -10.21 15.26
N ALA A 4 -22.34 -9.97 14.62
CA ALA A 4 -22.50 -10.23 13.19
C ALA A 4 -21.28 -9.65 12.46
N PHE A 5 -20.63 -10.48 11.64
CA PHE A 5 -19.43 -10.07 10.91
C PHE A 5 -19.76 -8.81 10.09
N THR A 6 -19.30 -7.64 10.55
CA THR A 6 -19.38 -6.40 9.78
C THR A 6 -18.29 -6.48 8.73
N PRO A 7 -18.61 -6.78 7.47
CA PRO A 7 -17.58 -6.91 6.47
C PRO A 7 -16.96 -5.52 6.26
N ARG A 8 -15.64 -5.49 6.22
CA ARG A 8 -14.88 -4.25 5.96
C ARG A 8 -15.42 -3.61 4.67
N PRO A 9 -15.60 -2.28 4.60
CA PRO A 9 -16.27 -1.63 3.47
C PRO A 9 -15.77 -2.10 2.10
N LEU A 10 -14.44 -2.25 1.93
CA LEU A 10 -13.86 -2.73 0.68
C LEU A 10 -14.21 -4.19 0.37
N LYS A 11 -14.22 -5.08 1.36
CA LYS A 11 -14.64 -6.48 1.18
C LYS A 11 -16.13 -6.54 0.77
N ARG A 12 -16.99 -5.71 1.37
CA ARG A 12 -18.40 -5.59 0.95
C ARG A 12 -18.51 -5.22 -0.53
N LEU A 13 -17.79 -4.18 -0.96
CA LEU A 13 -17.84 -3.70 -2.35
C LEU A 13 -17.57 -4.81 -3.37
N PHE A 14 -16.54 -5.62 -3.14
CA PHE A 14 -16.19 -6.72 -4.05
C PHE A 14 -17.11 -7.95 -3.93
N THR A 15 -17.75 -8.18 -2.79
CA THR A 15 -18.66 -9.33 -2.60
C THR A 15 -20.13 -9.03 -2.91
N ALA A 16 -20.55 -7.78 -2.85
CA ALA A 16 -21.93 -7.40 -3.11
C ALA A 16 -22.29 -7.64 -4.58
N ASN A 17 -23.49 -8.16 -4.84
CA ASN A 17 -24.03 -8.38 -6.19
C ASN A 17 -23.07 -9.14 -7.13
N GLN A 18 -22.23 -10.04 -6.60
CA GLN A 18 -21.21 -10.78 -7.36
C GLN A 18 -20.22 -9.88 -8.11
N CYS A 19 -20.00 -8.65 -7.64
CA CYS A 19 -19.21 -7.63 -8.33
C CYS A 19 -17.81 -8.14 -8.71
N TRP A 20 -17.11 -8.84 -7.81
CA TRP A 20 -15.79 -9.39 -8.13
C TRP A 20 -15.83 -10.44 -9.24
N THR A 21 -16.83 -11.32 -9.25
CA THR A 21 -17.01 -12.31 -10.32
C THR A 21 -17.24 -11.60 -11.65
N SER A 22 -18.11 -10.59 -11.69
CA SER A 22 -18.35 -9.80 -12.91
C SER A 22 -17.10 -9.10 -13.43
N PHE A 23 -16.22 -8.61 -12.54
CA PHE A 23 -14.93 -8.04 -12.94
C PHE A 23 -13.97 -9.08 -13.50
N MET A 24 -13.94 -10.30 -12.94
CA MET A 24 -13.14 -11.40 -13.45
C MET A 24 -13.62 -11.82 -14.85
N ASP A 25 -14.94 -11.90 -15.07
CA ASP A 25 -15.54 -12.29 -16.35
C ASP A 25 -15.34 -11.22 -17.43
N ALA A 26 -15.40 -9.94 -17.07
CA ALA A 26 -15.14 -8.83 -17.98
C ALA A 26 -13.68 -8.78 -18.50
N GLY A 27 -12.74 -9.35 -17.75
CA GLY A 27 -11.33 -9.37 -18.10
C GLY A 27 -10.64 -8.00 -18.00
N GLY A 28 -9.43 -7.91 -18.54
CA GLY A 28 -8.62 -6.67 -18.54
C GLY A 28 -7.90 -6.37 -17.21
N LEU A 29 -8.05 -7.24 -16.20
CA LEU A 29 -7.31 -7.16 -14.94
C LEU A 29 -5.91 -7.77 -15.09
N ARG A 30 -4.94 -7.17 -14.42
CA ARG A 30 -3.57 -7.70 -14.31
C ARG A 30 -3.52 -8.76 -13.22
N ASP A 31 -2.60 -9.71 -13.36
CA ASP A 31 -2.42 -10.80 -12.38
C ASP A 31 -2.26 -10.29 -10.94
N ILE A 32 -1.50 -9.22 -10.75
CA ILE A 32 -1.29 -8.60 -9.44
C ILE A 32 -2.58 -8.03 -8.83
N GLU A 33 -3.52 -7.55 -9.66
CA GLU A 33 -4.81 -7.03 -9.20
C GLU A 33 -5.70 -8.19 -8.76
N VAL A 34 -5.76 -9.26 -9.57
CA VAL A 34 -6.47 -10.49 -9.25
C VAL A 34 -5.95 -11.11 -7.96
N GLU A 35 -4.63 -11.23 -7.83
CA GLU A 35 -3.98 -11.78 -6.64
C GLU A 35 -4.29 -10.91 -5.40
N ALA A 36 -4.14 -9.59 -5.50
CA ALA A 36 -4.32 -8.67 -4.39
C ALA A 36 -5.75 -8.68 -3.86
N VAL A 37 -6.75 -8.65 -4.75
CA VAL A 37 -8.18 -8.70 -4.39
C VAL A 37 -8.55 -10.08 -3.85
N THR A 38 -8.10 -11.16 -4.49
CA THR A 38 -8.37 -12.53 -4.02
C THR A 38 -7.81 -12.77 -2.62
N LYS A 39 -6.55 -12.38 -2.36
CA LYS A 39 -5.96 -12.45 -1.02
C LYS A 39 -6.73 -11.62 0.01
N MET A 40 -7.15 -10.41 -0.36
CA MET A 40 -7.98 -9.56 0.51
C MET A 40 -9.33 -10.23 0.84
N LEU A 41 -10.01 -10.81 -0.15
CA LEU A 41 -11.29 -11.50 0.03
C LEU A 41 -11.15 -12.74 0.91
N ALA A 42 -10.07 -13.51 0.76
CA ALA A 42 -9.76 -14.66 1.62
C ALA A 42 -9.40 -14.26 3.07
N CYS A 43 -8.91 -13.03 3.29
CA CYS A 43 -8.49 -12.56 4.60
C CYS A 43 -9.64 -12.60 5.63
N GLY A 44 -9.33 -13.13 6.82
CA GLY A 44 -10.30 -13.24 7.92
C GLY A 44 -11.30 -14.38 7.74
N THR A 45 -11.04 -15.30 6.82
CA THR A 45 -11.81 -16.54 6.63
C THR A 45 -10.94 -17.75 7.00
N ARG A 46 -11.54 -18.94 7.05
CA ARG A 46 -10.80 -20.20 7.29
C ARG A 46 -9.95 -20.66 6.09
N ILE A 47 -10.10 -20.04 4.92
CA ILE A 47 -9.40 -20.40 3.67
C ILE A 47 -7.88 -20.37 3.84
N LEU A 48 -7.36 -19.39 4.60
CA LEU A 48 -5.92 -19.22 4.84
C LEU A 48 -5.40 -20.03 6.04
N GLY A 49 -6.23 -20.92 6.59
CA GLY A 49 -5.95 -21.64 7.82
C GLY A 49 -6.39 -20.88 9.08
N VAL A 50 -6.51 -21.63 10.17
CA VAL A 50 -6.98 -21.16 11.46
C VAL A 50 -6.13 -21.75 12.58
N LYS A 51 -5.86 -20.94 13.60
CA LYS A 51 -5.29 -21.40 14.86
C LYS A 51 -6.42 -21.57 15.86
N GLU A 52 -6.50 -22.76 16.44
CA GLU A 52 -7.40 -23.08 17.54
C GLU A 52 -6.66 -22.88 18.86
N TYR A 53 -7.27 -22.14 19.78
CA TYR A 53 -6.77 -21.94 21.13
C TYR A 53 -7.78 -22.53 22.10
N ASN A 54 -7.31 -23.52 22.85
CA ASN A 54 -8.08 -24.21 23.89
C ASN A 54 -7.62 -23.72 25.27
N CYS A 55 -8.53 -23.72 26.23
CA CYS A 55 -8.16 -23.53 27.63
C CYS A 55 -7.35 -24.74 28.10
N ASP A 56 -6.37 -24.51 28.96
CA ASP A 56 -5.60 -25.54 29.65
C ASP A 56 -6.41 -26.34 30.68
N LYS A 57 -7.56 -25.80 31.14
CA LYS A 57 -8.47 -26.47 32.07
C LYS A 57 -9.29 -27.57 31.36
N PRO A 58 -9.24 -28.83 31.83
CA PRO A 58 -9.90 -29.97 31.17
C PRO A 58 -11.41 -29.81 30.94
N ASP A 59 -12.09 -29.15 31.87
CA ASP A 59 -13.56 -29.02 31.85
C ASP A 59 -14.05 -27.69 31.23
N CYS A 60 -13.14 -26.90 30.65
CA CYS A 60 -13.50 -25.61 30.08
C CYS A 60 -13.84 -25.74 28.59
N PRO A 61 -15.10 -25.54 28.17
CA PRO A 61 -15.51 -25.69 26.77
C PRO A 61 -15.13 -24.49 25.89
N HIS A 62 -14.38 -23.51 26.41
CA HIS A 62 -14.04 -22.30 25.67
C HIS A 62 -12.96 -22.59 24.64
N VAL A 63 -13.34 -22.44 23.37
CA VAL A 63 -12.45 -22.52 22.22
C VAL A 63 -12.45 -21.19 21.47
N ARG A 64 -11.26 -20.70 21.13
CA ARG A 64 -11.09 -19.50 20.31
C ARG A 64 -10.42 -19.83 19.00
N TYR A 65 -11.07 -19.49 17.90
CA TYR A 65 -10.52 -19.58 16.56
C TYR A 65 -9.94 -18.25 16.10
N VAL A 66 -8.70 -18.25 15.64
CA VAL A 66 -8.02 -17.09 15.05
C VAL A 66 -7.59 -17.43 13.63
N THR A 67 -8.19 -16.76 12.65
CA THR A 67 -7.86 -16.95 11.23
C THR A 67 -6.53 -16.31 10.88
N ASN A 68 -5.75 -16.94 10.01
CA ASN A 68 -4.51 -16.37 9.50
C ASN A 68 -4.77 -15.14 8.61
N SER A 69 -3.79 -14.21 8.61
CA SER A 69 -3.84 -12.98 7.83
C SER A 69 -3.29 -13.18 6.41
N CYS A 70 -3.86 -12.49 5.42
CA CYS A 70 -3.43 -12.62 4.02
C CYS A 70 -2.10 -11.93 3.67
N GLY A 71 -1.59 -11.02 4.51
CA GLY A 71 -0.36 -10.26 4.26
C GLY A 71 -0.40 -9.28 3.07
N SER A 72 -1.52 -9.20 2.34
CA SER A 72 -1.65 -8.32 1.17
C SER A 72 -1.68 -6.85 1.57
N ARG A 73 -0.93 -6.02 0.83
CA ARG A 73 -0.94 -4.55 0.96
C ARG A 73 -2.29 -3.93 0.58
N ALA A 74 -3.06 -4.58 -0.31
CA ALA A 74 -4.39 -4.13 -0.70
C ALA A 74 -5.48 -4.46 0.35
N CYS A 75 -5.17 -5.33 1.32
CA CYS A 75 -6.14 -5.67 2.36
C CYS A 75 -6.29 -4.51 3.36
N PRO A 76 -7.52 -4.04 3.66
CA PRO A 76 -7.75 -2.88 4.54
C PRO A 76 -7.35 -3.11 6.01
N SER A 77 -6.91 -4.30 6.38
CA SER A 77 -6.37 -4.58 7.72
C SER A 77 -4.92 -5.00 7.70
N CYS A 78 -4.54 -5.94 6.82
CA CYS A 78 -3.14 -6.35 6.72
C CYS A 78 -2.29 -5.20 6.18
N GLY A 79 -2.74 -4.57 5.08
CA GLY A 79 -2.12 -3.38 4.51
C GLY A 79 -2.09 -2.22 5.50
N LYS A 80 -3.22 -1.88 6.13
CA LYS A 80 -3.26 -0.80 7.14
C LYS A 80 -2.28 -1.03 8.29
N LYS A 81 -2.27 -2.23 8.88
CA LYS A 81 -1.32 -2.58 9.95
C LYS A 81 0.13 -2.47 9.47
N ALA A 82 0.44 -2.97 8.27
CA ALA A 82 1.77 -2.88 7.71
C ALA A 82 2.19 -1.41 7.47
N THR A 83 1.28 -0.58 6.95
CA THR A 83 1.49 0.86 6.78
C THR A 83 1.74 1.55 8.11
N ASP A 84 0.98 1.25 9.16
CA ASP A 84 1.15 1.87 10.48
C ASP A 84 2.50 1.52 11.12
N LEU A 85 2.89 0.24 11.05
CA LEU A 85 4.20 -0.21 11.53
C LEU A 85 5.33 0.46 10.75
N TRP A 86 5.16 0.59 9.43
CA TRP A 86 6.12 1.26 8.58
C TRP A 86 6.23 2.76 8.90
N ILE A 87 5.11 3.46 9.10
CA ILE A 87 5.06 4.87 9.53
C ILE A 87 5.80 5.04 10.85
N ALA A 88 5.48 4.23 11.86
CA ALA A 88 6.15 4.29 13.17
C ALA A 88 7.67 4.08 13.04
N THR A 89 8.09 3.15 12.17
CA THR A 89 9.51 2.92 11.89
C THR A 89 10.16 4.12 11.20
N GLN A 90 9.48 4.79 10.28
CA GLN A 90 10.02 5.98 9.61
C GLN A 90 10.09 7.17 10.57
N LEU A 91 9.05 7.41 11.37
CA LEU A 91 9.04 8.49 12.36
C LEU A 91 10.19 8.37 13.36
N ASN A 92 10.57 7.15 13.76
CA ASN A 92 11.73 6.92 14.62
C ASN A 92 13.09 7.13 13.93
N ARG A 93 13.12 7.22 12.60
CA ARG A 93 14.35 7.45 11.80
C ARG A 93 14.50 8.87 11.31
N LEU A 94 13.38 9.59 11.18
CA LEU A 94 13.37 10.95 10.66
C LEU A 94 13.97 11.90 11.71
N PRO A 95 14.88 12.81 11.30
CA PRO A 95 15.35 13.85 12.19
C PRO A 95 14.21 14.81 12.54
N ASP A 96 14.28 15.40 13.72
CA ASP A 96 13.39 16.50 14.13
C ASP A 96 13.86 17.78 13.44
N CYS A 97 13.37 18.01 12.21
CA CYS A 97 13.68 19.20 11.42
C CYS A 97 12.54 19.55 10.47
N ASP A 98 12.58 20.77 9.94
CA ASP A 98 11.69 21.18 8.87
C ASP A 98 11.96 20.40 7.58
N TRP A 99 10.90 20.20 6.81
CA TRP A 99 10.96 19.47 5.54
C TRP A 99 10.07 20.13 4.50
N VAL A 100 10.45 19.97 3.24
CA VAL A 100 9.70 20.48 2.09
C VAL A 100 9.14 19.31 1.30
N HIS A 101 7.84 19.39 0.98
CA HIS A 101 7.19 18.45 0.08
C HIS A 101 7.29 18.93 -1.36
N LEU A 102 7.98 18.16 -2.20
CA LEU A 102 8.09 18.38 -3.63
C LEU A 102 7.32 17.29 -4.38
N VAL A 103 6.76 17.65 -5.53
CA VAL A 103 6.08 16.70 -6.42
C VAL A 103 6.67 16.80 -7.81
N PHE A 104 7.18 15.67 -8.32
CA PHE A 104 7.60 15.53 -9.71
C PHE A 104 6.51 14.82 -10.49
N THR A 105 5.86 15.53 -11.40
CA THR A 105 4.83 14.97 -12.28
C THR A 105 5.45 14.62 -13.61
N LEU A 106 5.23 13.38 -14.10
CA LEU A 106 5.68 13.05 -15.45
C LEU A 106 4.86 13.82 -16.49
N PRO A 107 5.48 14.28 -17.59
CA PRO A 107 4.75 14.79 -18.75
C PRO A 107 3.68 13.80 -19.22
N ASP A 108 2.50 14.31 -19.54
CA ASP A 108 1.35 13.52 -20.00
C ASP A 108 1.64 12.74 -21.30
N THR A 109 2.49 13.30 -22.16
CA THR A 109 2.99 12.64 -23.37
C THR A 109 3.72 11.32 -23.10
N LEU A 110 4.26 11.13 -21.90
CA LEU A 110 4.94 9.89 -21.49
C LEU A 110 4.02 8.91 -20.75
N TRP A 111 2.81 9.34 -20.33
CA TRP A 111 1.93 8.50 -19.54
C TRP A 111 1.58 7.15 -20.20
N PRO A 112 1.27 7.07 -21.51
CA PRO A 112 0.98 5.79 -22.17
C PRO A 112 2.17 4.83 -22.16
N VAL A 113 3.39 5.36 -22.21
CA VAL A 113 4.62 4.55 -22.16
C VAL A 113 4.74 3.88 -20.79
N PHE A 114 4.57 4.63 -19.70
CA PHE A 114 4.62 4.08 -18.34
C PHE A 114 3.42 3.18 -18.02
N GLU A 115 2.26 3.45 -18.60
CA GLU A 115 1.08 2.61 -18.42
C GLU A 115 1.30 1.22 -19.04
N SER A 116 1.83 1.19 -20.26
CA SER A 116 2.14 -0.04 -20.99
C SER A 116 3.37 -0.75 -20.42
N ASN A 117 4.32 0.00 -19.84
CA ASN A 117 5.60 -0.50 -19.32
C ASN A 117 5.76 -0.16 -17.84
N ARG A 118 4.85 -0.66 -16.99
CA ARG A 118 4.83 -0.32 -15.56
C ARG A 118 6.12 -0.66 -14.79
N TRP A 119 6.97 -1.53 -15.32
CA TRP A 119 8.29 -1.80 -14.73
C TRP A 119 9.20 -0.56 -14.73
N LEU A 120 9.01 0.38 -15.67
CA LEU A 120 9.73 1.67 -15.71
C LEU A 120 9.44 2.55 -14.48
N LEU A 121 8.30 2.34 -13.81
CA LEU A 121 7.93 3.07 -12.60
C LEU A 121 8.93 2.84 -11.46
N ASN A 122 9.65 1.72 -11.48
CA ASN A 122 10.64 1.36 -10.45
C ASN A 122 11.81 2.35 -10.40
N ASP A 123 12.12 3.01 -11.53
CA ASP A 123 13.24 3.95 -11.64
C ASP A 123 12.87 5.41 -11.34
N VAL A 124 11.58 5.78 -11.36
CA VAL A 124 11.18 7.20 -11.34
C VAL A 124 11.56 7.87 -10.01
N CYS A 125 11.44 7.15 -8.88
CA CYS A 125 11.92 7.66 -7.59
C CYS A 125 13.42 7.95 -7.62
N ARG A 126 14.23 7.04 -8.18
CA ARG A 126 15.68 7.20 -8.30
C ARG A 126 16.02 8.43 -9.16
N LEU A 127 15.36 8.58 -10.31
CA LEU A 127 15.56 9.73 -11.20
C LEU A 127 15.20 11.08 -10.53
N ALA A 128 14.09 11.13 -9.79
CA ALA A 128 13.69 12.32 -9.04
C ALA A 128 14.71 12.69 -7.96
N VAL A 129 15.20 11.68 -7.21
CA VAL A 129 16.23 11.85 -6.18
C VAL A 129 17.56 12.31 -6.78
N GLU A 130 18.02 11.68 -7.87
CA GLU A 130 19.27 12.06 -8.54
C GLU A 130 19.26 13.51 -9.03
N ASN A 131 18.14 13.96 -9.59
CA ASN A 131 17.95 15.35 -10.01
C ASN A 131 18.02 16.32 -8.82
N LEU A 132 17.40 15.98 -7.70
CA LEU A 132 17.44 16.80 -6.49
C LEU A 132 18.85 16.86 -5.91
N LEU A 133 19.54 15.71 -5.82
CA LEU A 133 20.92 15.64 -5.34
C LEU A 133 21.89 16.38 -6.26
N TYR A 134 21.69 16.34 -7.58
CA TYR A 134 22.46 17.15 -8.53
C TYR A 134 22.34 18.65 -8.23
N ALA A 135 21.12 19.13 -7.95
CA ALA A 135 20.87 20.52 -7.61
C ALA A 135 21.42 20.91 -6.22
N ALA A 136 21.37 20.00 -5.25
CA ALA A 136 21.87 20.21 -3.89
C ALA A 136 23.40 20.26 -3.84
N ARG A 137 24.10 19.37 -4.56
CA ARG A 137 25.57 19.36 -4.63
C ARG A 137 26.14 20.68 -5.16
N LYS A 138 25.48 21.30 -6.15
CA LYS A 138 25.88 22.63 -6.66
C LYS A 138 25.81 23.74 -5.61
N ARG A 139 25.07 23.51 -4.52
CA ARG A 139 24.89 24.44 -3.40
C ARG A 139 25.67 24.02 -2.16
N GLY A 140 26.51 22.98 -2.25
CA GLY A 140 27.25 22.45 -1.11
C GLY A 140 26.35 21.80 -0.04
N GLN A 141 25.19 21.31 -0.44
CA GLN A 141 24.15 20.80 0.47
C GLN A 141 23.97 19.29 0.35
N GLU A 142 23.72 18.63 1.48
CA GLU A 142 23.45 17.19 1.57
C GLU A 142 22.08 16.93 2.24
N PRO A 143 20.99 16.88 1.46
CA PRO A 143 19.65 16.68 2.00
C PRO A 143 19.35 15.22 2.36
N GLY A 144 18.54 15.01 3.40
CA GLY A 144 17.84 13.75 3.59
C GLY A 144 16.63 13.67 2.66
N ILE A 145 16.43 12.55 1.96
CA ILE A 145 15.35 12.44 0.98
C ILE A 145 14.49 11.20 1.24
N PHE A 146 13.18 11.42 1.35
CA PHE A 146 12.17 10.37 1.34
C PHE A 146 11.34 10.46 0.05
N CYS A 147 11.14 9.33 -0.65
CA CYS A 147 10.54 9.34 -1.98
C CYS A 147 9.49 8.24 -2.14
N ALA A 148 8.32 8.58 -2.69
CA ALA A 148 7.23 7.65 -2.96
C ALA A 148 6.57 7.95 -4.31
N ILE A 149 6.31 6.92 -5.10
CA ILE A 149 5.60 7.03 -6.37
C ILE A 149 4.11 6.75 -6.18
N HIS A 150 3.29 7.63 -6.74
CA HIS A 150 1.86 7.44 -6.91
C HIS A 150 1.54 7.33 -8.41
N THR A 151 0.63 6.41 -8.76
CA THR A 151 0.27 6.13 -10.16
C THR A 151 -1.08 6.71 -10.57
N TYR A 152 -1.87 7.17 -9.60
CA TYR A 152 -3.21 7.68 -9.82
C TYR A 152 -3.42 9.02 -9.12
N GLY A 153 -4.16 9.90 -9.77
CA GLY A 153 -4.60 11.17 -9.19
C GLY A 153 -5.81 11.00 -8.28
N ARG A 154 -6.28 12.11 -7.69
CA ARG A 154 -7.48 12.13 -6.82
C ARG A 154 -8.75 11.62 -7.53
N ARG A 155 -8.83 11.78 -8.85
CA ARG A 155 -9.95 11.31 -9.68
C ARG A 155 -9.78 9.86 -10.16
N LEU A 156 -8.79 9.13 -9.62
CA LEU A 156 -8.42 7.77 -10.02
C LEU A 156 -8.06 7.64 -11.51
N ASN A 157 -7.69 8.75 -12.16
CA ASN A 157 -7.11 8.75 -13.49
C ASN A 157 -5.63 8.39 -13.41
N TRP A 158 -5.13 7.72 -14.45
CA TRP A 158 -3.70 7.48 -14.61
C TRP A 158 -2.95 8.82 -14.59
N HIS A 159 -2.08 8.96 -13.59
CA HIS A 159 -1.36 10.20 -13.32
C HIS A 159 -0.11 9.88 -12.50
N PRO A 160 0.94 9.32 -13.12
CA PRO A 160 2.15 8.96 -12.41
C PRO A 160 2.90 10.21 -11.94
N HIS A 161 3.13 10.30 -10.63
CA HIS A 161 3.85 11.40 -9.99
C HIS A 161 4.63 10.87 -8.78
N VAL A 162 5.72 11.56 -8.46
CA VAL A 162 6.60 11.21 -7.35
C VAL A 162 6.51 12.29 -6.29
N HIS A 163 6.16 11.88 -5.08
CA HIS A 163 6.26 12.68 -3.88
C HIS A 163 7.66 12.54 -3.29
N VAL A 164 8.31 13.67 -3.05
CA VAL A 164 9.63 13.76 -2.45
C VAL A 164 9.54 14.65 -1.21
N CYS A 165 9.83 14.11 -0.04
CA CYS A 165 10.04 14.92 1.16
C CYS A 165 11.55 15.15 1.30
N ASN A 166 11.95 16.41 1.23
CA ASN A 166 13.32 16.85 1.36
C ASN A 166 13.54 17.44 2.76
N LEU A 167 14.43 16.83 3.53
CA LEU A 167 14.77 17.17 4.92
C LEU A 167 16.01 18.06 4.90
N TRP A 168 15.85 19.28 5.40
CA TRP A 168 16.93 20.24 5.55
C TRP A 168 17.24 20.40 7.02
N ARG A 169 18.49 20.18 7.39
CA ARG A 169 18.97 20.67 8.68
C ARG A 169 19.37 22.12 8.45
N SER A 170 18.55 23.06 8.91
CA SER A 170 19.05 24.42 9.13
C SER A 170 20.08 24.32 10.25
N GLU A 171 21.35 24.58 9.95
CA GLU A 171 22.33 24.91 10.98
C GLU A 171 21.92 26.20 11.72
#